data_AF-A0A925UR83-F1
#
_entry.id   AF-A0A925UR83-F1
#
_cell.length_a   1.000
_cell.length_b   1.000
_cell.length_c   1.000
_cell.angle_alpha   90.00
_cell.angle_beta   90.00
_cell.angle_gamma   90.00
#
_symmetry.space_group_name_H-M   'P 1'
#
loop_
_entity.id
_entity.type
_entity.pdbx_description
1 polymer ?
#
loop_
_entity_poly.entity_id
_entity_poly.type
_entity_poly.pdbx_seq_one_letter_code
_entity_poly.pdbx_strand_id
1 'polypeptide(L)' 'MTNLAPHETLELHELLCSDSSEVKKLTAIVSNLRDEDLKNFIENYLDFKKDNIQAVGKLIDTIKQQP' A
#
# COMPACT_ATOMS: atom_id res chain seq x y z
N MET A 1 -21.69 5.75 -5.74
CA MET A 1 -21.14 6.19 -7.04
C MET A 1 -19.86 6.94 -6.75
N THR A 2 -18.71 6.46 -7.20
CA THR A 2 -17.46 7.22 -7.19
C THR A 2 -16.99 7.24 -8.62
N ASN A 3 -17.54 8.18 -9.40
CA ASN A 3 -17.08 8.43 -10.75
C ASN A 3 -15.88 9.38 -10.63
N LEU A 4 -14.71 8.79 -10.36
CA LEU A 4 -13.48 9.55 -10.18
C LEU A 4 -13.06 10.18 -11.50
N ALA A 5 -12.58 11.41 -11.45
CA ALA A 5 -11.90 12.03 -12.56
C ALA A 5 -10.64 11.21 -12.93
N PRO A 6 -10.14 11.32 -14.17
CA PRO A 6 -8.95 10.59 -14.60
C PRO A 6 -7.71 10.82 -13.71
N HIS A 7 -7.54 12.05 -13.19
CA HIS A 7 -6.41 12.37 -12.30
C HIS A 7 -6.59 11.75 -10.91
N GLU A 8 -7.80 11.71 -10.35
CA GLU A 8 -8.08 11.04 -9.07
C GLU A 8 -7.82 9.52 -9.18
N THR A 9 -8.16 8.91 -10.32
CA THR A 9 -7.82 7.50 -10.60
C THR A 9 -6.31 7.30 -10.71
N LEU A 10 -5.59 8.24 -11.34
CA LEU A 10 -4.13 8.21 -11.43
C LEU A 10 -3.48 8.33 -10.04
N GLU A 11 -3.96 9.25 -9.20
CA GLU A 11 -3.47 9.43 -7.83
C GLU A 11 -3.63 8.15 -7.00
N LEU A 12 -4.74 7.42 -7.13
CA LEU A 12 -4.92 6.12 -6.47
C LEU A 12 -3.90 5.08 -6.95
N HIS A 13 -3.60 5.06 -8.25
CA HIS A 13 -2.58 4.18 -8.81
C HIS A 13 -1.16 4.55 -8.32
N GLU A 14 -0.85 5.84 -8.23
CA GLU A 14 0.42 6.34 -7.70
C GLU A 14 0.57 5.99 -6.22
N LEU A 15 -0.49 6.15 -5.43
CA LEU A 15 -0.52 5.76 -4.01
C LEU A 15 -0.25 4.26 -3.85
N LEU A 16 -0.92 3.41 -4.63
CA LEU A 16 -0.72 1.96 -4.60
C LEU A 16 0.72 1.58 -4.98
N CYS A 17 1.29 2.20 -6.02
CA CYS A 17 2.66 1.97 -6.45
C CYS A 17 3.68 2.40 -5.40
N SER A 18 3.44 3.55 -4.75
CA SER A 18 4.29 4.08 -3.68
C SER A 18 4.32 3.12 -2.49
N ASP A 19 3.14 2.72 -1.99
CA ASP A 19 3.02 1.80 -0.86
C ASP A 19 3.64 0.43 -1.18
N SER A 20 3.41 -0.11 -2.39
CA SER A 20 4.02 -1.37 -2.83
C SER A 20 5.55 -1.29 -2.84
N SER A 21 6.10 -0.15 -3.28
CA SER A 21 7.54 0.09 -3.32
C SER A 21 8.13 0.22 -1.91
N GLU A 22 7.43 0.88 -0.99
CA GLU A 22 7.82 1.02 0.40
C GLU A 22 7.84 -0.35 1.12
N VAL A 23 6.77 -1.15 0.97
CA VAL A 23 6.69 -2.50 1.54
C VAL A 23 7.86 -3.37 1.09
N LYS A 24 8.22 -3.34 -0.20
CA LYS A 24 9.36 -4.11 -0.72
C LYS A 24 10.68 -3.69 -0.08
N LYS A 25 10.92 -2.39 0.05
CA LYS A 25 12.14 -1.85 0.67
C LYS A 25 12.24 -2.25 2.14
N LEU A 26 11.16 -2.05 2.90
CA LEU A 26 11.12 -2.37 4.32
C LEU A 26 11.23 -3.87 4.58
N THR A 27 10.56 -4.70 3.78
CA THR A 27 10.67 -6.16 3.86
C THR A 27 12.11 -6.63 3.59
N ALA A 28 12.84 -5.97 2.68
CA ALA A 28 14.23 -6.33 2.38
C ALA A 28 15.21 -5.99 3.52
N ILE A 29 14.87 -5.01 4.37
CA ILE A 29 15.77 -4.57 5.46
C ILE A 29 15.36 -5.11 6.83
N VAL A 30 14.09 -5.46 7.06
CA VAL A 30 13.58 -5.81 8.39
C VAL A 30 14.31 -7.01 9.00
N SER A 31 14.71 -7.99 8.18
CA SER A 31 15.49 -9.15 8.63
C SER A 31 16.92 -8.81 9.09
N ASN A 32 17.43 -7.63 8.71
CA ASN A 32 18.78 -7.16 9.05
C ASN A 32 18.79 -6.18 10.24
N LEU A 33 17.61 -5.80 10.75
CA LEU A 33 17.51 -4.93 11.92
C LEU A 33 17.88 -5.72 13.18
N ARG A 34 18.70 -5.10 14.03
CA ARG A 34 19.16 -5.68 15.32
C ARG A 34 18.38 -5.15 16.52
N ASP A 35 17.81 -3.96 16.38
CA ASP A 35 16.97 -3.35 17.40
C ASP A 35 15.58 -3.98 17.30
N GLU A 36 15.21 -4.76 18.32
CA GLU A 36 13.96 -5.53 18.32
C GLU A 36 12.72 -4.61 18.39
N ASP A 37 12.80 -3.46 19.05
CA ASP A 37 11.69 -2.51 19.12
C ASP A 37 11.42 -1.89 17.74
N LEU A 38 12.49 -1.48 17.04
CA LEU A 38 12.41 -0.99 15.67
C LEU A 38 11.92 -2.08 14.73
N LYS A 39 12.40 -3.31 14.88
CA LYS A 39 11.96 -4.44 14.06
C LYS A 39 10.46 -4.71 14.24
N ASN A 40 10.00 -4.80 15.48
CA ASN A 40 8.57 -4.98 15.80
C ASN A 40 7.73 -3.83 15.24
N PHE A 41 8.21 -2.59 15.34
CA PHE A 41 7.55 -1.44 14.74
C PHE A 41 7.43 -1.58 13.22
N ILE A 42 8.52 -1.94 12.53
CA ILE A 42 8.53 -2.11 11.07
C ILE A 42 7.64 -3.28 10.63
N GLU A 43 7.61 -4.39 11.37
CA GLU A 43 6.72 -5.52 11.08
C GLU A 43 5.24 -5.12 11.20
N ASN A 44 4.85 -4.43 12.28
CA ASN A 44 3.49 -3.91 12.44
C ASN A 44 3.13 -2.89 11.34
N TYR A 45 4.07 -2.01 10.97
CA TYR A 45 3.87 -1.04 9.91
C TYR A 45 3.74 -1.69 8.53
N LEU A 46 4.52 -2.74 8.27
CA LEU A 46 4.42 -3.55 7.05
C LEU A 46 3.04 -4.19 6.92
N ASP A 47 2.48 -4.71 8.01
CA ASP A 47 1.16 -5.32 7.99
C ASP A 47 0.06 -4.27 7.74
N PHE A 48 0.13 -3.12 8.42
CA PHE A 48 -0.74 -1.98 8.13
C PHE A 48 -0.68 -1.55 6.64
N LYS A 49 0.53 -1.47 6.07
CA LYS A 49 0.70 -1.09 4.67
C LYS A 49 0.15 -2.13 3.70
N LYS A 50 0.32 -3.43 3.98
CA LYS A 50 -0.29 -4.49 3.16
C LYS A 50 -1.81 -4.41 3.17
N ASP A 51 -2.41 -4.14 4.33
CA ASP A 51 -3.86 -3.95 4.46
C ASP A 51 -4.32 -2.73 3.65
N ASN A 52 -3.57 -1.61 3.71
CA ASN A 52 -3.86 -0.43 2.91
C ASN A 52 -3.78 -0.70 1.40
N ILE A 53 -2.74 -1.39 0.93
CA ILE A 53 -2.60 -1.81 -0.47
C ILE A 53 -3.81 -2.65 -0.89
N GLN A 54 -4.26 -3.58 -0.05
CA GLN A 54 -5.43 -4.41 -0.34
C GLN A 54 -6.72 -3.57 -0.41
N ALA A 55 -6.89 -2.61 0.49
CA ALA A 55 -8.06 -1.73 0.51
C ALA A 55 -8.11 -0.82 -0.73
N VAL A 56 -7.00 -0.17 -1.07
CA VAL A 56 -6.87 0.68 -2.27
C VAL A 56 -7.04 -0.14 -3.55
N GLY A 57 -6.46 -1.34 -3.62
CA GLY A 57 -6.65 -2.25 -4.74
C GLY A 57 -8.11 -2.62 -4.96
N LYS A 58 -8.84 -2.98 -3.89
CA LYS A 58 -10.29 -3.27 -3.95
C LYS A 58 -11.11 -2.07 -4.42
N LEU A 59 -10.74 -0.86 -3.98
CA LEU A 59 -11.40 0.37 -4.44
C LEU A 59 -11.20 0.57 -5.95
N ILE A 60 -9.98 0.45 -6.44
CA ILE A 60 -9.65 0.55 -7.87
C ILE A 60 -10.42 -0.49 -8.68
N ASP A 61 -10.50 -1.73 -8.23
CA ASP A 61 -11.25 -2.79 -8.92
C ASP A 61 -12.75 -2.50 -8.98
N THR A 62 -13.31 -1.95 -7.89
CA THR A 62 -14.72 -1.53 -7.82
C THR A 62 -15.01 -0.38 -8.79
N ILE A 63 -14.03 0.50 -9.05
CA ILE A 63 -14.17 1.59 -10.02
C ILE A 63 -14.09 1.04 -11.46
N LYS A 64 -13.17 0.10 -11.73
CA LYS A 64 -12.99 -0.49 -13.07
C LYS A 64 -14.15 -1.36 -13.56
N GLN A 65 -14.94 -1.91 -12.65
CA GLN A 65 -16.10 -2.76 -12.97
C GLN A 65 -17.41 -1.97 -13.22
N GLN A 66 -17.37 -0.64 -13.18
CA GLN A 66 -18.54 0.18 -13.52
C GLN A 66 -18.68 0.34 -15.04
N PRO A 67 -19.90 0.27 -15.59
CA PRO A 67 -20.16 0.39 -17.02
C PRO A 67 -19.88 1.79 -17.57
#